data_AF-A0A7W1C8E8-F1
#
_entry.id   AF-A0A7W1C8E8-F1
#
_cell.length_a   1.000
_cell.length_b   1.000
_cell.length_c   1.000
_cell.angle_alpha   90.00
_cell.angle_beta   90.00
_cell.angle_gamma   90.00
#
_symmetry.space_group_name_H-M   'P 1'
#
loop_
_entity.id
_entity.type
_entity.pdbx_description
1 polymer ?
#
loop_
_entity_poly.entity_id
_entity_poly.type
_entity_poly.pdbx_seq_one_letter_code
_entity_poly.pdbx_strand_id
1 'polypeptide(L)'
;MKVFMIGEAANHADKLAAGIGQDWQIVPLPREAAHSAAFDDAIGPEDVVISLRYRRPAGQARPFRLLHLPGAGTDGIDFDALAPETAVCNVFEHEIPIAEYVLLAMLDWQIRPGEMRASFSPETWSDVYRNRRPHGEIHGRTLGILGLGRIGRAIATRALAFGMRVVAVDTNPVG
;
A
#
# COMPACT_ATOMS: atom_id res chain seq x y z
N MET A 1 -4.65 -24.64 15.42
CA MET A 1 -4.00 -23.88 14.33
C MET A 1 -3.30 -22.69 14.93
N LYS A 2 -2.05 -22.41 14.57
CA LYS A 2 -1.33 -21.20 14.98
C LYS A 2 -1.32 -20.19 13.85
N VAL A 3 -1.37 -18.91 14.21
CA VAL A 3 -1.17 -17.78 13.30
C VAL A 3 0.10 -17.06 13.71
N PHE A 4 1.14 -17.20 12.91
CA PHE A 4 2.40 -16.52 13.12
C PHE A 4 2.36 -15.15 12.44
N MET A 5 2.50 -14.07 13.20
CA MET A 5 2.51 -12.70 12.66
C MET A 5 3.92 -12.14 12.74
N ILE A 6 4.52 -11.81 11.60
CA ILE A 6 5.94 -11.40 11.55
C ILE A 6 6.06 -9.88 11.44
N GLY A 7 6.92 -9.29 12.27
CA GLY A 7 7.32 -7.89 12.15
C GLY A 7 6.14 -6.93 12.31
N GLU A 8 5.90 -6.07 11.32
CA GLU A 8 4.83 -5.05 11.37
C GLU A 8 3.44 -5.68 11.54
N ALA A 9 3.21 -6.87 10.99
CA ALA A 9 1.94 -7.57 11.16
C ALA A 9 1.66 -7.88 12.63
N ALA A 10 2.69 -8.19 13.42
CA ALA A 10 2.56 -8.52 14.84
C ALA A 10 1.96 -7.36 15.68
N ASN A 11 2.11 -6.11 15.23
CA ASN A 11 1.51 -4.93 15.88
C ASN A 11 -0.03 -4.93 15.83
N HIS A 12 -0.63 -5.87 15.11
CA HIS A 12 -2.08 -6.02 14.97
C HIS A 12 -2.61 -7.34 15.54
N ALA A 13 -1.80 -8.08 16.32
CA ALA A 13 -2.19 -9.35 16.92
C ALA A 13 -3.49 -9.24 17.75
N ASP A 14 -3.60 -8.23 18.62
CA ASP A 14 -4.80 -8.06 19.47
C ASP A 14 -6.05 -7.77 18.63
N LYS A 15 -5.92 -6.99 17.56
CA LYS A 15 -7.03 -6.69 16.64
C LYS A 15 -7.49 -7.94 15.91
N LEU A 16 -6.53 -8.77 15.48
CA LEU A 16 -6.84 -10.04 14.82
C LEU A 16 -7.51 -11.01 15.79
N ALA A 17 -7.01 -11.13 17.03
CA ALA A 17 -7.58 -11.97 18.08
C ALA A 17 -9.05 -11.61 18.33
N ALA A 18 -9.35 -10.32 18.43
CA ALA A 18 -10.70 -9.83 18.65
C ALA A 18 -11.65 -10.09 17.45
N GLY A 19 -11.12 -10.18 16.23
CA GLY A 19 -11.91 -10.26 15.00
C GLY A 19 -12.16 -11.67 14.46
N ILE A 20 -11.34 -12.66 14.81
CA ILE A 20 -11.36 -13.97 14.14
C ILE A 20 -12.42 -14.94 14.67
N GLY A 21 -13.03 -14.64 15.83
CA GLY A 21 -14.15 -15.39 16.40
C GLY A 21 -13.87 -16.87 16.71
N GLN A 22 -12.60 -17.29 16.66
CA GLN A 22 -12.13 -18.65 16.94
C GLN A 22 -10.94 -18.60 17.90
N ASP A 23 -10.75 -19.67 18.68
CA ASP A 23 -9.63 -19.83 19.61
C ASP A 23 -8.34 -20.22 18.87
N TRP A 24 -7.85 -19.34 17.99
CA TRP A 24 -6.58 -19.53 17.31
C TRP A 24 -5.45 -18.96 18.15
N GLN A 25 -4.36 -19.70 18.24
CA GLN A 25 -3.16 -19.22 18.94
C GLN A 25 -2.41 -18.25 18.02
N ILE A 26 -2.45 -16.97 18.36
CA ILE A 26 -1.67 -15.94 17.67
C ILE A 26 -0.28 -15.87 18.28
N VAL A 27 0.74 -16.02 17.45
CA VAL A 27 2.14 -16.06 17.84
C VAL A 27 2.87 -14.90 17.15
N PRO A 28 3.13 -13.78 17.85
CA PRO A 28 3.93 -12.70 17.29
C PRO A 28 5.39 -13.15 17.16
N LEU A 29 5.99 -12.87 16.01
CA LEU A 29 7.39 -13.11 15.72
C LEU A 29 8.10 -11.79 15.37
N PRO A 30 9.39 -11.66 15.70
CA PRO A 30 10.14 -10.45 15.43
C PRO A 30 10.41 -10.31 13.91
N ARG A 31 10.80 -9.10 13.46
CA ARG A 31 11.00 -8.80 12.03
C ARG A 31 12.02 -9.73 11.37
N GLU A 32 12.98 -10.21 12.14
CA GLU A 32 14.05 -11.12 11.72
C GLU A 32 13.51 -12.47 11.20
N ALA A 33 12.34 -12.90 11.69
CA ALA A 33 11.69 -14.14 11.22
C ALA A 33 11.27 -14.07 9.74
N ALA A 34 11.18 -12.88 9.15
CA ALA A 34 10.91 -12.71 7.72
C ALA A 34 12.05 -13.22 6.83
N HIS A 35 13.28 -13.33 7.35
CA HIS A 35 14.46 -13.69 6.57
C HIS A 35 15.38 -14.72 7.25
N SER A 36 14.96 -15.27 8.40
CA SER A 36 15.73 -16.24 9.18
C SER A 36 14.93 -17.54 9.35
N ALA A 37 15.60 -18.68 9.18
CA ALA A 37 15.03 -20.00 9.42
C ALA A 37 14.96 -20.38 10.91
N ALA A 38 15.48 -19.54 11.82
CA ALA A 38 15.55 -19.82 13.25
C ALA A 38 14.17 -20.01 13.93
N PHE A 39 13.08 -19.63 13.26
CA PHE A 39 11.72 -19.71 13.77
C PHE A 39 10.89 -20.80 13.06
N ASP A 40 11.43 -21.43 12.02
CA ASP A 40 10.68 -22.32 11.12
C ASP A 40 10.29 -23.63 11.80
N ASP A 41 11.05 -24.08 12.80
CA ASP A 41 10.73 -25.29 13.57
C ASP A 41 9.38 -25.23 14.30
N ALA A 42 8.90 -24.02 14.61
CA ALA A 42 7.62 -23.82 15.27
C ALA A 42 6.43 -23.81 14.30
N ILE A 43 6.67 -23.66 12.99
CA ILE A 43 5.65 -23.47 11.95
C ILE A 43 5.38 -24.80 11.26
N GLY A 44 4.14 -25.27 11.34
CA GLY A 44 3.69 -26.54 10.78
C GLY A 44 2.81 -26.42 9.53
N PRO A 45 2.50 -27.55 8.88
CA PRO A 45 1.72 -27.60 7.63
C PRO A 45 0.30 -27.02 7.74
N GLU A 46 -0.28 -27.00 8.94
CA GLU A 46 -1.62 -26.46 9.18
C GLU A 46 -1.63 -24.98 9.58
N ASP A 47 -0.46 -24.38 9.80
CA ASP A 47 -0.33 -23.03 10.37
C ASP A 47 -0.38 -21.94 9.29
N VAL A 48 -0.76 -20.74 9.72
CA VAL A 48 -0.83 -19.55 8.86
C VAL A 48 0.30 -18.60 9.25
N VAL A 49 0.96 -18.01 8.25
CA VAL A 49 1.94 -16.94 8.44
C VAL A 49 1.39 -15.66 7.86
N ILE A 50 1.37 -14.58 8.64
CA ILE A 50 0.99 -13.23 8.20
C ILE A 50 2.24 -12.37 8.14
N SER A 51 2.63 -11.94 6.94
CA SER A 51 3.82 -11.13 6.74
C SER A 51 3.78 -10.35 5.41
N LEU A 52 4.37 -9.16 5.38
CA LEU A 52 4.62 -8.39 4.15
C LEU A 52 5.94 -8.78 3.47
N ARG A 53 6.78 -9.60 4.14
CA ARG A 53 8.10 -10.02 3.66
C ARG A 53 8.34 -11.46 4.05
N TYR A 54 8.83 -12.27 3.12
CA TYR A 54 9.20 -13.65 3.42
C TYR A 54 10.30 -14.09 2.47
N ARG A 55 11.48 -14.39 3.02
CA ARG A 55 12.66 -14.82 2.27
C ARG A 55 13.40 -15.89 3.05
N ARG A 56 14.09 -16.79 2.36
CA ARG A 56 14.94 -17.80 3.01
C ARG A 56 16.24 -17.96 2.21
N PRO A 57 17.29 -17.19 2.55
CA PRO A 57 18.55 -17.24 1.81
C PRO A 57 19.24 -18.62 1.80
N ALA A 58 18.96 -19.44 2.81
CA ALA A 58 19.58 -20.76 3.01
C ALA A 58 18.79 -21.93 2.41
N GLY A 59 17.70 -21.69 1.67
CA GLY A 59 16.88 -22.73 1.06
C GLY A 59 15.38 -22.48 1.26
N GLN A 60 14.55 -23.50 1.09
CA GLN A 60 13.10 -23.38 1.28
C GLN A 60 12.70 -23.48 2.75
N ALA A 61 11.63 -22.76 3.11
CA ALA A 61 10.94 -22.97 4.36
C ALA A 61 10.22 -24.32 4.38
N ARG A 62 9.91 -24.80 5.58
CA ARG A 62 8.99 -25.94 5.75
C ARG A 62 7.60 -25.57 5.22
N PRO A 63 6.82 -26.53 4.71
CA PRO A 63 5.47 -26.25 4.23
C PRO A 63 4.58 -25.78 5.38
N PHE A 64 3.79 -24.76 5.10
CA PHE A 64 2.70 -24.27 5.95
C PHE A 64 1.49 -23.91 5.08
N ARG A 65 0.32 -23.80 5.69
CA ARG A 65 -0.96 -23.76 4.97
C ARG A 65 -1.12 -22.51 4.12
N LEU A 66 -0.74 -21.35 4.66
CA LEU A 66 -1.00 -20.06 4.02
C LEU A 66 0.03 -19.00 4.43
N LEU A 67 0.60 -18.32 3.44
CA LEU A 67 1.23 -17.01 3.61
C LEU A 67 0.20 -15.93 3.25
N HIS A 68 -0.24 -15.16 4.25
CA HIS A 68 -1.13 -14.02 4.04
C HIS A 68 -0.37 -12.69 4.12
N LEU A 69 -0.46 -11.89 3.06
CA LEU A 69 0.10 -10.55 3.01
C LEU A 69 -1.00 -9.54 3.35
N PRO A 70 -0.85 -8.73 4.41
CA PRO A 70 -1.77 -7.64 4.72
C PRO A 70 -1.48 -6.41 3.83
N GLY A 71 -1.38 -6.62 2.51
CA GLY A 71 -1.09 -5.59 1.50
C GLY A 71 -1.11 -6.19 0.10
N ALA A 72 -1.21 -5.33 -0.93
CA ALA A 72 -1.36 -5.76 -2.31
C ALA A 72 -0.04 -6.22 -2.97
N GLY A 73 1.06 -5.54 -2.66
CA GLY A 73 2.37 -5.82 -3.27
C GLY A 73 2.98 -7.12 -2.76
N THR A 74 3.59 -7.88 -3.67
CA THR A 74 4.26 -9.15 -3.38
C THR A 74 5.79 -9.06 -3.52
N ASP A 75 6.35 -7.87 -3.79
CA ASP A 75 7.79 -7.65 -4.02
C ASP A 75 8.67 -8.03 -2.81
N GLY A 76 8.07 -8.09 -1.62
CA GLY A 76 8.71 -8.52 -0.39
C GLY A 76 8.85 -10.03 -0.25
N ILE A 77 8.18 -10.81 -1.10
CA ILE A 77 8.13 -12.27 -1.02
C ILE A 77 9.08 -12.87 -2.04
N ASP A 78 9.94 -13.76 -1.56
CA ASP A 78 10.70 -14.68 -2.37
C ASP A 78 9.88 -15.97 -2.51
N PHE A 79 9.26 -16.16 -3.67
CA PHE A 79 8.39 -17.32 -3.91
C PHE A 79 9.19 -18.62 -3.98
N ASP A 80 10.48 -18.57 -4.34
CA ASP A 80 11.33 -19.74 -4.36
C ASP A 80 11.66 -20.24 -2.94
N ALA A 81 11.48 -19.38 -1.93
CA ALA A 81 11.60 -19.75 -0.51
C ALA A 81 10.37 -20.51 0.03
N LEU A 82 9.27 -20.57 -0.71
CA LEU A 82 8.03 -21.23 -0.30
C LEU A 82 7.96 -22.65 -0.85
N ALA A 83 7.39 -23.56 -0.05
CA ALA A 83 7.06 -24.89 -0.52
C ALA A 83 5.89 -24.79 -1.53
N PRO A 84 5.83 -25.65 -2.57
CA PRO A 84 4.74 -25.63 -3.57
C PRO A 84 3.32 -25.77 -2.98
N GLU A 85 3.20 -26.39 -1.80
CA GLU A 85 1.94 -26.60 -1.10
C GLU A 85 1.47 -25.35 -0.33
N THR A 86 2.34 -24.35 -0.14
CA THR A 86 2.00 -23.14 0.60
C THR A 86 1.21 -22.18 -0.29
N ALA A 87 -0.08 -22.01 0.04
CA ALA A 87 -0.90 -21.00 -0.61
C ALA A 87 -0.41 -19.59 -0.25
N VAL A 88 -0.56 -18.64 -1.18
CA VAL A 88 -0.25 -17.23 -0.95
C VAL A 88 -1.49 -16.39 -1.24
N CYS A 89 -1.86 -15.52 -0.30
CA CYS A 89 -3.02 -14.62 -0.43
C CYS A 89 -2.65 -13.20 -0.03
N ASN A 90 -2.96 -12.23 -0.88
CA ASN A 90 -2.75 -10.80 -0.64
C ASN A 90 -4.09 -10.06 -0.56
N VAL A 91 -4.05 -8.76 -0.23
CA VAL A 91 -5.25 -7.92 -0.09
C VAL A 91 -5.26 -6.82 -1.15
N PHE A 92 -6.42 -6.54 -1.73
CA PHE A 92 -6.63 -5.45 -2.69
C PHE A 92 -7.57 -4.38 -2.09
N GLU A 93 -8.13 -3.47 -2.91
CA GLU A 93 -9.12 -2.46 -2.50
C GLU A 93 -8.55 -1.18 -1.87
N HIS A 94 -7.28 -0.89 -2.12
CA HIS A 94 -6.61 0.35 -1.69
C HIS A 94 -6.60 1.44 -2.76
N GLU A 95 -7.33 1.28 -3.86
CA GLU A 95 -7.25 2.17 -5.03
C GLU A 95 -7.79 3.56 -4.77
N ILE A 96 -8.92 3.65 -4.06
CA ILE A 96 -9.60 4.91 -3.75
C ILE A 96 -8.72 5.84 -2.92
N PRO A 97 -8.21 5.44 -1.73
CA PRO A 97 -7.38 6.33 -0.91
C PRO A 97 -6.09 6.74 -1.62
N ILE A 98 -5.46 5.83 -2.38
CA ILE A 98 -4.28 6.16 -3.18
C ILE A 98 -4.62 7.19 -4.25
N ALA A 99 -5.74 7.01 -4.96
CA ALA A 99 -6.17 7.95 -5.99
C ALA A 99 -6.47 9.33 -5.41
N GLU A 100 -7.16 9.41 -4.27
CA GLU A 100 -7.42 10.66 -3.56
C GLU A 100 -6.14 11.37 -3.14
N TYR A 101 -5.16 10.63 -2.60
CA TYR A 101 -3.84 11.17 -2.28
C TYR A 101 -3.13 11.75 -3.51
N VAL A 102 -3.17 11.05 -4.65
CA VAL A 102 -2.55 11.55 -5.89
C VAL A 102 -3.20 12.85 -6.35
N LEU A 103 -4.53 12.94 -6.34
CA LEU A 103 -5.24 14.17 -6.71
C LEU A 103 -4.94 15.31 -5.74
N LEU A 104 -4.89 15.03 -4.44
CA LEU A 104 -4.46 15.99 -3.42
C LEU A 104 -3.05 16.51 -3.72
N ALA A 105 -2.08 15.63 -3.97
CA ALA A 105 -0.70 16.01 -4.26
C ALA A 105 -0.58 16.88 -5.52
N MET A 106 -1.35 16.57 -6.57
CA MET A 106 -1.39 17.36 -7.79
C MET A 106 -1.96 18.78 -7.56
N LEU A 107 -3.03 18.88 -6.77
CA LEU A 107 -3.63 20.16 -6.40
C LEU A 107 -2.71 20.97 -5.48
N ASP A 108 -2.11 20.33 -4.48
CA ASP A 108 -1.17 20.97 -3.57
C ASP A 108 0.04 21.53 -4.33
N TRP A 109 0.57 20.78 -5.29
CA TRP A 109 1.65 21.24 -6.17
C TRP A 109 1.27 22.47 -7.00
N GLN A 110 0.06 22.49 -7.56
CA GLN A 110 -0.38 23.60 -8.41
C GLN A 110 -0.77 24.84 -7.61
N ILE A 111 -1.54 24.68 -6.53
CA ILE A 111 -2.16 25.77 -5.76
C ILE A 111 -1.25 26.25 -4.64
N ARG A 112 -0.44 25.36 -4.07
CA ARG A 112 0.46 25.60 -2.92
C ARG A 112 -0.26 26.21 -1.71
N PRO A 113 -1.37 25.61 -1.25
CA PRO A 113 -2.17 26.14 -0.16
C PRO A 113 -1.38 26.28 1.15
N GLY A 114 -0.36 25.46 1.38
CA GLY A 114 0.53 25.59 2.54
C GLY A 114 1.31 26.91 2.56
N GLU A 115 1.93 27.28 1.43
CA GLU A 115 2.63 28.57 1.28
C GLU A 115 1.65 29.74 1.44
N MET A 116 0.46 29.61 0.83
CA MET A 116 -0.60 30.63 0.93
C MET A 116 -1.03 30.85 2.39
N ARG A 117 -1.28 29.77 3.13
CA ARG A 117 -1.64 29.83 4.55
C ARG A 117 -0.54 30.43 5.41
N ALA A 118 0.72 30.07 5.17
CA ALA A 118 1.86 30.60 5.92
C ALA A 118 2.08 32.10 5.69
N SER A 119 1.72 32.61 4.51
CA SER A 119 1.84 34.04 4.19
C SER A 119 0.77 34.93 4.83
N PHE A 120 -0.31 34.33 5.33
CA PHE A 120 -1.51 35.07 5.76
C PHE A 120 -1.54 35.34 7.26
N SER A 121 -1.77 36.60 7.64
CA SER A 121 -2.25 37.05 8.95
C SER A 121 -3.29 38.18 8.77
N PRO A 122 -4.07 38.54 9.81
CA PRO A 122 -5.00 39.66 9.74
C PRO A 122 -4.36 40.98 9.28
N GLU A 123 -3.10 41.20 9.64
CA GLU A 123 -2.33 42.40 9.32
C GLU A 123 -1.77 42.38 7.90
N THR A 124 -1.53 41.19 7.32
CA THR A 124 -0.90 41.05 6.00
C THR A 124 -1.89 40.88 4.86
N TRP A 125 -3.20 40.75 5.12
CA TRP A 125 -4.21 40.46 4.10
C TRP A 125 -4.13 41.36 2.85
N SER A 126 -4.08 42.68 3.06
CA SER A 126 -4.05 43.66 1.97
C SER A 126 -2.81 43.48 1.09
N ASP A 127 -1.68 43.21 1.71
CA ASP A 127 -0.39 43.02 1.02
C ASP A 127 -0.31 41.65 0.34
N VAL A 128 -0.78 40.59 0.98
CA VAL A 128 -0.86 39.24 0.41
C VAL A 128 -1.78 39.23 -0.79
N TYR A 129 -2.95 39.87 -0.71
CA TYR A 129 -3.88 39.96 -1.84
C TYR A 129 -3.29 40.78 -3.00
N ARG A 130 -2.62 41.90 -2.71
CA ARG A 130 -1.98 42.75 -3.72
C ARG A 130 -0.81 42.06 -4.41
N ASN A 131 -0.01 41.32 -3.63
CA ASN A 131 1.20 40.64 -4.10
C ASN A 131 0.98 39.15 -4.36
N ARG A 132 -0.28 38.70 -4.48
CA ARG A 132 -0.61 37.29 -4.68
C ARG A 132 0.08 36.77 -5.93
N ARG A 133 0.78 35.65 -5.79
CA ARG A 133 1.36 34.96 -6.93
C ARG A 133 0.24 34.18 -7.62
N PRO A 134 0.04 34.35 -8.94
CA PRO A 134 -0.84 33.46 -9.69
C PRO A 134 -0.36 32.02 -9.51
N HIS A 135 -1.29 31.13 -9.24
CA HIS A 135 -1.04 29.70 -9.23
C HIS A 135 -1.60 29.07 -10.50
N GLY A 136 -1.17 27.84 -10.80
CA GLY A 136 -1.69 27.10 -11.93
C GLY A 136 -2.99 26.38 -11.60
N GLU A 137 -3.50 25.66 -12.60
CA GLU A 137 -4.64 24.76 -12.47
C GLU A 137 -4.26 23.41 -13.08
N ILE A 138 -4.90 22.34 -12.59
CA ILE A 138 -4.82 21.02 -13.22
C ILE A 138 -5.81 20.88 -14.38
N HIS A 139 -6.87 21.71 -14.44
CA HIS A 139 -7.83 21.71 -15.54
C HIS A 139 -7.13 21.91 -16.89
N GLY A 140 -7.54 21.16 -17.92
CA GLY A 140 -6.95 21.20 -19.25
C GLY A 140 -5.51 20.67 -19.36
N ARG A 141 -4.86 20.33 -18.24
CA ARG A 141 -3.53 19.68 -18.24
C ARG A 141 -3.66 18.22 -18.66
N THR A 142 -2.52 17.64 -19.05
CA THR A 142 -2.43 16.22 -19.39
C THR A 142 -1.81 15.43 -18.24
N LEU A 143 -2.50 14.40 -17.77
CA LEU A 143 -1.98 13.41 -16.84
C LEU A 143 -1.51 12.17 -17.61
N GLY A 144 -0.21 11.87 -17.52
CA GLY A 144 0.35 10.61 -17.98
C GLY A 144 0.32 9.56 -16.86
N ILE A 145 -0.21 8.37 -17.15
CA ILE A 145 -0.27 7.24 -16.21
C ILE A 145 0.56 6.08 -16.78
N LEU A 146 1.54 5.59 -16.01
CA LEU A 146 2.27 4.37 -16.33
C LEU A 146 1.66 3.22 -15.52
N GLY A 147 0.95 2.31 -16.19
CA GLY A 147 0.14 1.25 -15.59
C GLY A 147 -1.32 1.67 -15.35
N LEU A 148 -2.22 1.15 -16.17
CA LEU A 148 -3.67 1.31 -16.10
C LEU A 148 -4.36 0.11 -15.41
N GLY A 149 -3.75 -0.36 -14.33
CA GLY A 149 -4.35 -1.30 -13.38
C GLY A 149 -5.45 -0.66 -12.53
N ARG A 150 -5.84 -1.31 -11.43
CA ARG A 150 -6.96 -0.84 -10.57
C ARG A 150 -6.72 0.58 -10.02
N ILE A 151 -5.50 0.86 -9.52
CA ILE A 151 -5.11 2.20 -9.01
C ILE A 151 -5.10 3.23 -10.14
N GLY A 152 -4.43 2.93 -11.26
CA GLY A 152 -4.33 3.83 -12.40
C GLY A 152 -5.71 4.24 -12.94
N ARG A 153 -6.66 3.31 -12.99
CA ARG A 153 -8.05 3.58 -13.38
C ARG A 153 -8.76 4.47 -12.36
N ALA A 154 -8.60 4.20 -11.06
CA ALA A 154 -9.19 5.02 -10.00
C ALA A 154 -8.69 6.48 -10.04
N ILE A 155 -7.41 6.68 -10.36
CA ILE A 155 -6.81 8.00 -10.60
C ILE A 155 -7.40 8.63 -11.87
N ALA A 156 -7.41 7.90 -12.98
CA ALA A 156 -7.91 8.39 -14.27
C ALA A 156 -9.35 8.90 -14.17
N THR A 157 -10.25 8.14 -13.56
CA THR A 157 -11.66 8.53 -13.36
C THR A 157 -11.77 9.88 -12.65
N ARG A 158 -10.97 10.11 -11.60
CA ARG A 158 -10.98 11.36 -10.84
C ARG A 158 -10.35 12.50 -11.65
N ALA A 159 -9.21 12.25 -12.29
CA ALA A 159 -8.53 13.26 -13.11
C ALA A 159 -9.42 13.76 -14.26
N LEU A 160 -10.18 12.86 -14.91
CA LEU A 160 -11.17 13.23 -15.92
C LEU A 160 -12.26 14.15 -15.38
N ALA A 161 -12.73 13.92 -14.13
CA ALA A 161 -13.70 14.80 -13.48
C ALA A 161 -13.16 16.22 -13.19
N PHE A 162 -11.83 16.39 -13.08
CA PHE A 162 -11.18 17.71 -13.01
C PHE A 162 -10.95 18.35 -14.40
N GLY A 163 -11.43 17.72 -15.48
CA GLY A 163 -11.26 18.20 -16.85
C GLY A 163 -9.84 18.05 -17.38
N MET A 164 -9.08 17.08 -16.85
CA MET A 164 -7.77 16.74 -17.39
C MET A 164 -7.88 15.85 -18.63
N ARG A 165 -6.88 15.90 -19.50
CA ARG A 165 -6.65 14.88 -20.52
C ARG A 165 -5.82 13.75 -19.90
N VAL A 166 -6.30 12.50 -19.96
CA VAL A 166 -5.55 11.35 -19.44
C VAL A 166 -4.96 10.55 -20.60
N VAL A 167 -3.66 10.24 -20.51
CA VAL A 167 -2.96 9.31 -21.40
C VAL A 167 -2.35 8.23 -20.53
N ALA A 168 -2.54 6.96 -20.89
CA ALA A 168 -1.99 5.85 -20.16
C ALA A 168 -1.11 4.98 -21.06
N VAL A 169 -0.04 4.44 -20.47
CA VAL A 169 0.82 3.42 -21.08
C VAL A 169 0.74 2.19 -20.20
N ASP A 170 0.35 1.06 -20.78
CA ASP A 170 0.26 -0.22 -20.09
C ASP A 170 0.80 -1.33 -21.01
N THR A 171 1.37 -2.38 -20.42
CA THR A 171 1.85 -3.55 -21.16
C THR A 171 0.70 -4.43 -21.65
N ASN A 172 -0.48 -4.32 -21.03
CA ASN A 172 -1.72 -4.92 -21.46
C ASN A 172 -2.68 -3.81 -21.93
N PRO A 173 -2.76 -3.54 -23.25
CA PRO A 173 -3.66 -2.52 -23.77
C PRO A 173 -5.11 -2.88 -23.45
N VAL A 174 -5.90 -1.86 -23.12
CA VAL A 174 -7.35 -2.02 -22.89
C VAL A 174 -8.02 -2.11 -24.26
N GLY A 175 -8.54 -3.30 -24.60
CA GLY A 175 -9.49 -3.49 -25.70
C GLY A 175 -10.90 -3.14 -25.28
#